data_AF-A0A4Q7W0A4-F1
#
_entry.id   AF-A0A4Q7W0A4-F1
#
_cell.length_a   1.000
_cell.length_b   1.000
_cell.length_c   1.000
_cell.angle_alpha   90.00
_cell.angle_beta   90.00
_cell.angle_gamma   90.00
#
_symmetry.space_group_name_H-M   'P 1'
#
loop_
_entity.id
_entity.type
_entity.pdbx_description
1 polymer ?
#
loop_
_entity_poly.entity_id
_entity_poly.type
_entity_poly.pdbx_seq_one_letter_code
_entity_poly.pdbx_strand_id
1 'polypeptide(L)'
;MPRPYAATLSALLAALALGRAGRRLRAEASAEAEKLRREALLKEYGEVCSNFRLLTDIRFKLLALLPVATAVAVATSHQAGGLIAVAVSLFGLAVTIGLVVYNARNDQLYIELVGRAAAIERSLGLPDGAFANRPRAWLRIELPLMRWKIEHGTGIALIYKASIALWLFGVLAPLLELARVALLRARWPGLDPTAPANWVEPSAVPQLVAFALAVLLTWRVAARVNAQRKSRQDRMRDSARSAVETAAAMDWTDIADSPTLLRDCVDLTGADSSDELEARARFYAGLGAAAVDHYAPRELPLDMPTSDPALRLAAYRIALLTDLPPRWLLDCASERRLPSAPPG
;
A
#
# COMPACT_ATOMS: atom_id res chain seq x y z
N MET A 1 -59.70 50.89 29.54
CA MET A 1 -59.13 49.53 29.70
C MET A 1 -58.14 49.26 28.59
N PRO A 2 -56.83 49.18 28.86
CA PRO A 2 -55.83 48.85 27.85
C PRO A 2 -56.07 47.43 27.31
N ARG A 3 -56.06 47.29 25.98
CA ARG A 3 -56.37 46.01 25.31
C ARG A 3 -55.22 45.00 25.57
N PRO A 4 -55.50 43.81 26.13
CA PRO A 4 -54.48 42.81 26.47
C PRO A 4 -53.71 42.22 25.25
N TYR A 5 -54.11 42.58 24.03
CA TYR A 5 -53.49 42.10 22.79
C TYR A 5 -52.17 42.80 22.40
N ALA A 6 -51.90 44.01 22.92
CA ALA A 6 -50.69 44.75 22.54
C ALA A 6 -49.41 44.14 23.15
N ALA A 7 -49.48 43.69 24.42
CA ALA A 7 -48.34 43.09 25.11
C ALA A 7 -47.97 41.71 24.55
N THR A 8 -48.98 40.91 24.19
CA THR A 8 -48.79 39.58 23.59
C THR A 8 -48.18 39.65 22.19
N LEU A 9 -48.62 40.60 21.36
CA LEU A 9 -48.02 40.81 20.03
C LEU A 9 -46.56 41.28 20.13
N SER A 10 -46.25 42.19 21.07
CA SER A 10 -44.88 42.65 21.30
C SER A 10 -43.95 41.53 21.76
N ALA A 11 -44.41 40.66 22.67
CA ALA A 11 -43.64 39.50 23.13
C ALA A 11 -43.38 38.49 22.01
N LEU A 12 -44.37 38.22 21.15
CA LEU A 12 -44.23 37.33 20.00
C LEU A 12 -43.19 37.86 18.99
N LEU A 13 -43.24 39.17 18.68
CA LEU A 13 -42.29 39.80 17.76
C LEU A 13 -40.86 39.77 18.31
N ALA A 14 -40.68 40.02 19.61
CA ALA A 14 -39.38 39.91 20.27
C ALA A 14 -38.82 38.46 20.22
N ALA A 15 -39.66 37.46 20.49
CA ALA A 15 -39.27 36.04 20.40
C ALA A 15 -38.88 35.63 18.97
N LEU A 16 -39.62 36.09 17.96
CA LEU A 16 -39.28 35.85 16.55
C LEU A 16 -37.97 36.53 16.13
N ALA A 17 -37.71 37.75 16.62
CA ALA A 17 -36.47 38.46 16.37
C ALA A 17 -35.26 37.74 17.01
N LEU A 18 -35.38 37.29 18.26
CA LEU A 18 -34.36 36.49 18.94
C LEU A 18 -34.11 35.16 18.21
N GLY A 19 -35.15 34.49 17.74
CA GLY A 19 -35.02 33.27 16.95
C GLY A 19 -34.32 33.48 15.60
N ARG A 20 -34.56 34.60 14.92
CA ARG A 20 -33.85 34.97 13.68
C ARG A 20 -32.38 35.30 13.95
N ALA A 21 -32.09 36.05 15.02
CA ALA A 21 -30.72 36.36 15.42
C ALA A 21 -29.91 35.10 15.75
N GLY A 22 -30.49 34.16 16.51
CA GLY A 22 -29.86 32.88 16.81
C GLY A 22 -29.58 32.02 15.57
N ARG A 23 -30.51 31.97 14.60
CA ARG A 23 -30.28 31.27 13.32
C ARG A 23 -29.17 31.91 12.50
N ARG A 24 -29.10 33.25 12.46
CA ARG A 24 -28.05 33.98 11.76
C ARG A 24 -26.67 33.72 12.36
N LEU A 25 -26.54 33.79 13.69
CA LEU A 25 -25.29 33.49 14.38
C LEU A 25 -24.83 32.04 14.14
N ARG A 26 -25.76 31.07 14.14
CA ARG A 26 -25.42 29.67 13.80
C ARG A 26 -24.99 29.51 12.35
N ALA A 27 -25.62 30.23 11.41
CA ALA A 27 -25.25 30.19 10.00
C ALA A 27 -23.87 30.85 9.76
N GLU A 28 -23.60 31.99 10.39
CA GLU A 28 -22.29 32.66 10.32
C GLU A 28 -21.18 31.79 10.94
N ALA A 29 -21.43 31.18 12.11
CA ALA A 29 -20.50 30.24 12.72
C ALA A 29 -20.27 28.99 11.86
N SER A 30 -21.32 28.44 11.25
CA SER A 30 -21.20 27.29 10.33
C SER A 30 -20.41 27.65 9.07
N ALA A 31 -20.63 28.84 8.51
CA ALA A 31 -19.92 29.30 7.32
C ALA A 31 -18.44 29.54 7.60
N GLU A 32 -18.10 30.13 8.76
CA GLU A 32 -16.71 30.30 9.17
C GLU A 32 -16.04 28.94 9.44
N ALA A 33 -16.73 28.00 10.10
CA ALA A 33 -16.22 26.65 10.31
C ALA A 33 -15.99 25.89 8.98
N GLU A 34 -16.90 26.03 8.02
CA GLU A 34 -16.76 25.45 6.67
C GLU A 34 -15.57 26.06 5.93
N LYS A 35 -15.39 27.38 6.01
CA LYS A 35 -14.24 28.07 5.42
C LYS A 35 -12.93 27.57 6.02
N LEU A 36 -12.81 27.52 7.34
CA LEU A 36 -11.62 26.99 8.04
C LEU A 36 -11.35 25.54 7.67
N ARG A 37 -12.40 24.71 7.59
CA ARG A 37 -12.29 23.31 7.15
C ARG A 37 -11.77 23.22 5.72
N ARG A 38 -12.31 24.02 4.80
CA ARG A 38 -11.88 24.06 3.39
C ARG A 38 -10.42 24.48 3.26
N GLU A 39 -10.00 25.51 4.01
CA GLU A 39 -8.60 25.95 4.05
C GLU A 39 -7.66 24.84 4.57
N ALA A 40 -8.05 24.16 5.64
CA ALA A 40 -7.29 23.03 6.18
C ALA A 40 -7.16 21.89 5.16
N LEU A 41 -8.25 21.52 4.47
CA LEU A 41 -8.24 20.50 3.42
C LEU A 41 -7.37 20.89 2.23
N LEU A 42 -7.42 22.15 1.79
CA LEU A 42 -6.56 22.64 0.69
C LEU A 42 -5.08 22.60 1.08
N LYS A 43 -4.74 22.97 2.30
CA LYS A 43 -3.37 22.88 2.82
C LYS A 43 -2.90 21.42 2.85
N GLU A 44 -3.73 20.53 3.40
CA GLU A 44 -3.42 19.09 3.43
C GLU A 44 -3.27 18.51 2.03
N TYR A 45 -4.15 18.87 1.09
CA TYR A 45 -4.07 18.45 -0.30
C TYR A 45 -2.73 18.84 -0.95
N GLY A 46 -2.25 20.06 -0.67
CA GLY A 46 -0.94 20.53 -1.12
C GLY A 46 0.21 19.65 -0.61
N GLU A 47 0.20 19.30 0.68
CA GLU A 47 1.21 18.41 1.28
C GLU A 47 1.14 16.99 0.71
N VAL A 48 -0.06 16.44 0.54
CA VAL A 48 -0.27 15.11 -0.07
C VAL A 48 0.27 15.08 -1.50
N CYS A 49 -0.01 16.11 -2.30
CA CYS A 49 0.50 16.24 -3.67
C CYS A 49 2.03 16.38 -3.70
N SER A 50 2.61 17.14 -2.76
CA SER A 50 4.06 17.31 -2.63
C SER A 50 4.75 15.97 -2.31
N ASN A 51 4.22 15.24 -1.33
CA ASN A 51 4.71 13.92 -0.93
C ASN A 51 4.57 12.89 -2.07
N PHE A 52 3.44 12.91 -2.78
CA PHE A 52 3.24 12.08 -3.96
C PHE A 52 4.32 12.31 -5.02
N ARG A 53 4.59 13.58 -5.36
CA ARG A 53 5.63 13.96 -6.34
C ARG A 53 7.01 13.50 -5.88
N LEU A 54 7.35 13.72 -4.61
CA LEU A 54 8.62 13.31 -4.02
C LEU A 54 8.84 11.79 -4.14
N LEU A 55 7.85 10.98 -3.78
CA LEU A 55 7.94 9.52 -3.91
C LEU A 55 8.13 9.08 -5.36
N THR A 56 7.41 9.68 -6.30
CA THR A 56 7.57 9.36 -7.73
C THR A 56 8.95 9.72 -8.27
N ASP A 57 9.52 10.85 -7.84
CA ASP A 57 10.86 11.29 -8.24
C ASP A 57 11.95 10.36 -7.70
N ILE A 58 11.88 9.99 -6.40
CA ILE A 58 12.81 9.03 -5.80
C ILE A 58 12.76 7.69 -6.53
N ARG A 59 11.56 7.18 -6.81
CA ARG A 59 11.37 5.92 -7.54
C ARG A 59 12.01 5.97 -8.93
N PHE A 60 11.80 7.05 -9.67
CA PHE A 60 12.38 7.23 -10.99
C PHE A 60 13.91 7.27 -10.94
N LYS A 61 14.50 8.01 -9.98
CA LYS A 61 15.94 8.08 -9.78
C LYS A 61 16.56 6.71 -9.46
N LEU A 62 15.92 5.93 -8.59
CA LEU A 62 16.39 4.57 -8.29
C LEU A 62 16.32 3.64 -9.50
N LEU A 63 15.25 3.74 -10.31
CA LEU A 63 15.13 2.95 -11.53
C LEU A 63 16.15 3.35 -12.59
N ALA A 64 16.54 4.63 -12.67
CA ALA A 64 17.55 5.11 -13.61
C ALA A 64 18.97 4.64 -13.25
N LEU A 65 19.27 4.46 -11.96
CA LEU A 65 20.58 3.99 -11.50
C LEU A 65 20.84 2.50 -11.80
N LEU A 66 19.78 1.70 -11.83
CA LEU A 66 19.91 0.25 -11.90
C LEU A 66 20.52 -0.24 -13.24
N PRO A 67 20.12 0.26 -14.43
CA PRO A 67 20.78 -0.07 -15.69
C PRO A 67 22.26 0.33 -15.73
N VAL A 68 22.60 1.50 -15.17
CA VAL A 68 23.99 2.00 -15.14
C VAL A 68 24.86 1.10 -14.26
N ALA A 69 24.41 0.81 -13.04
CA ALA A 69 25.12 -0.09 -12.12
C ALA A 69 25.30 -1.49 -12.73
N THR A 70 24.27 -1.98 -13.43
CA THR A 70 24.32 -3.27 -14.13
C THR A 70 25.35 -3.25 -15.26
N ALA A 71 25.38 -2.21 -16.10
CA ALA A 71 26.35 -2.09 -17.18
C ALA A 71 27.80 -2.04 -16.66
N VAL A 72 28.04 -1.29 -15.58
CA VAL A 72 29.36 -1.24 -14.92
C VAL A 72 29.75 -2.61 -14.38
N ALA A 73 28.84 -3.33 -13.72
CA ALA A 73 29.12 -4.66 -13.18
C ALA A 73 29.40 -5.69 -14.28
N VAL A 74 28.71 -5.62 -15.42
CA VAL A 74 28.99 -6.49 -16.58
C VAL A 74 30.35 -6.15 -17.18
N ALA A 75 30.67 -4.86 -17.37
CA ALA A 75 31.95 -4.44 -17.92
C ALA A 75 33.14 -4.87 -17.04
N THR A 76 33.00 -4.79 -15.71
CA THR A 76 34.05 -5.20 -14.78
C THR A 76 34.15 -6.71 -14.61
N SER A 77 33.03 -7.45 -14.72
CA SER A 77 33.05 -8.91 -14.58
C SER A 77 33.79 -9.62 -15.71
N HIS A 78 33.82 -9.07 -16.92
CA HIS A 78 34.61 -9.62 -18.03
C HIS A 78 36.12 -9.61 -17.79
N GLN A 79 36.61 -8.69 -16.95
CA GLN A 79 38.03 -8.60 -16.60
C GLN A 79 38.37 -9.35 -15.30
N ALA A 80 37.35 -9.69 -14.52
CA ALA A 80 37.50 -10.31 -13.22
C ALA A 80 37.51 -11.84 -13.32
N GLY A 81 38.33 -12.50 -12.50
CA GLY A 81 38.28 -13.95 -12.34
C GLY A 81 36.92 -14.44 -11.84
N GLY A 82 36.60 -15.72 -12.06
CA GLY A 82 35.26 -16.28 -11.79
C GLY A 82 34.71 -16.05 -10.37
N LEU A 83 35.58 -16.06 -9.34
CA LEU A 83 35.16 -15.77 -7.96
C LEU A 83 34.73 -14.32 -7.75
N ILE A 84 35.42 -13.37 -8.38
CA ILE A 84 35.07 -11.95 -8.29
C ILE A 84 33.73 -11.70 -8.99
N ALA A 85 33.50 -12.33 -10.14
CA ALA A 85 32.22 -12.25 -10.84
C ALA A 85 31.04 -12.78 -9.99
N VAL A 86 31.23 -13.89 -9.27
CA VAL A 86 30.23 -14.41 -8.32
C VAL A 86 29.97 -13.42 -7.19
N ALA A 87 31.02 -12.87 -6.59
CA ALA A 87 30.89 -11.92 -5.48
C ALA A 87 30.15 -10.64 -5.90
N VAL A 88 30.51 -10.08 -7.06
CA VAL A 88 29.82 -8.92 -7.67
C VAL A 88 28.35 -9.25 -7.95
N SER A 89 28.07 -10.46 -8.45
CA SER A 89 26.69 -10.89 -8.75
C SER A 89 25.84 -11.07 -7.49
N LEU A 90 26.39 -11.64 -6.42
CA LEU A 90 25.72 -11.75 -5.13
C LEU A 90 25.44 -10.39 -4.51
N PHE A 91 26.41 -9.47 -4.58
CA PHE A 91 26.24 -8.10 -4.13
C PHE A 91 25.12 -7.39 -4.93
N GLY A 92 25.14 -7.47 -6.26
CA GLY A 92 24.11 -6.92 -7.13
C GLY A 92 22.72 -7.50 -6.84
N LEU A 93 22.64 -8.81 -6.57
CA LEU A 93 21.40 -9.47 -6.17
C LEU A 93 20.87 -8.92 -4.84
N ALA A 94 21.73 -8.79 -3.82
CA ALA A 94 21.34 -8.27 -2.51
C ALA A 94 20.84 -6.81 -2.60
N VAL A 95 21.54 -5.95 -3.35
CA VAL A 95 21.10 -4.57 -3.60
C VAL A 95 19.76 -4.54 -4.33
N THR A 96 19.58 -5.39 -5.35
CA THR A 96 18.33 -5.47 -6.10
C THR A 96 17.16 -5.92 -5.22
N ILE A 97 17.37 -6.89 -4.33
CA ILE A 97 16.36 -7.33 -3.35
C ILE A 97 16.01 -6.18 -2.39
N GLY A 98 17.01 -5.46 -1.88
CA GLY A 98 16.79 -4.27 -1.06
C GLY A 98 15.95 -3.21 -1.76
N LEU A 99 16.22 -2.95 -3.04
CA LEU A 99 15.43 -2.03 -3.86
C LEU A 99 13.99 -2.54 -4.09
N VAL A 100 13.78 -3.84 -4.28
CA VAL A 100 12.45 -4.43 -4.40
C VAL A 100 11.65 -4.22 -3.12
N VAL A 101 12.24 -4.49 -1.95
CA VAL A 101 11.58 -4.30 -0.65
C VAL A 101 11.26 -2.82 -0.42
N TYR A 102 12.22 -1.93 -0.67
CA TYR A 102 12.02 -0.49 -0.58
C TYR A 102 10.88 -0.02 -1.50
N ASN A 103 10.89 -0.45 -2.76
CA ASN A 103 9.86 -0.10 -3.72
C ASN A 103 8.48 -0.63 -3.32
N ALA A 104 8.40 -1.85 -2.76
CA ALA A 104 7.15 -2.41 -2.28
C ALA A 104 6.57 -1.59 -1.12
N ARG A 105 7.41 -1.07 -0.22
CA ARG A 105 6.99 -0.14 0.83
C ARG A 105 6.52 1.20 0.26
N ASN A 106 7.23 1.75 -0.71
CA ASN A 106 6.80 2.97 -1.40
C ASN A 106 5.49 2.80 -2.16
N ASP A 107 5.23 1.62 -2.74
CA ASP A 107 3.94 1.32 -3.37
C ASP A 107 2.77 1.40 -2.38
N GLN A 108 2.98 0.99 -1.12
CA GLN A 108 1.97 1.15 -0.07
C GLN A 108 1.70 2.63 0.24
N LEU A 109 2.76 3.42 0.43
CA LEU A 109 2.64 4.86 0.69
C LEU A 109 2.00 5.60 -0.49
N TYR A 110 2.36 5.22 -1.72
CA TYR A 110 1.77 5.76 -2.93
C TYR A 110 0.26 5.53 -3.00
N ILE A 111 -0.18 4.29 -2.73
CA ILE A 111 -1.61 3.95 -2.73
C ILE A 111 -2.35 4.78 -1.69
N GLU A 112 -1.79 4.93 -0.49
CA GLU A 112 -2.39 5.71 0.59
C GLU A 112 -2.51 7.20 0.21
N LEU A 113 -1.43 7.81 -0.30
CA LEU A 113 -1.46 9.22 -0.74
C LEU A 113 -2.48 9.46 -1.85
N VAL A 114 -2.58 8.55 -2.83
CA VAL A 114 -3.60 8.64 -3.89
C VAL A 114 -5.00 8.53 -3.30
N GLY A 115 -5.21 7.59 -2.38
CA GLY A 115 -6.49 7.42 -1.68
C GLY A 115 -6.89 8.66 -0.87
N ARG A 116 -5.93 9.23 -0.15
CA ARG A 116 -6.11 10.45 0.65
C ARG A 116 -6.39 11.66 -0.22
N ALA A 117 -5.62 11.87 -1.29
CA ALA A 117 -5.86 12.96 -2.25
C ALA A 117 -7.27 12.87 -2.85
N ALA A 118 -7.68 11.67 -3.31
CA ALA A 118 -9.02 11.43 -3.83
C ALA A 118 -10.14 11.65 -2.79
N ALA A 119 -9.87 11.40 -1.50
CA ALA A 119 -10.81 11.69 -0.42
C ALA A 119 -10.95 13.20 -0.16
N ILE A 120 -9.84 13.93 -0.20
CA ILE A 120 -9.84 15.39 -0.06
C ILE A 120 -10.54 16.05 -1.25
N GLU A 121 -10.27 15.64 -2.49
CA GLU A 121 -10.95 16.17 -3.68
C GLU A 121 -12.47 16.02 -3.61
N ARG A 122 -12.95 14.85 -3.17
CA ARG A 122 -14.39 14.63 -2.93
C ARG A 122 -14.94 15.53 -1.83
N SER A 123 -14.20 15.68 -0.72
CA SER A 123 -14.58 16.55 0.39
C SER A 123 -14.63 18.03 -0.01
N LEU A 124 -13.79 18.44 -0.97
CA LEU A 124 -13.77 19.78 -1.54
C LEU A 124 -14.83 20.00 -2.63
N GLY A 125 -15.61 18.98 -2.99
CA GLY A 125 -16.59 19.06 -4.07
C GLY A 125 -15.95 19.18 -5.46
N LEU A 126 -14.79 18.55 -5.67
CA LEU A 126 -14.09 18.48 -6.96
C LEU A 126 -14.42 17.13 -7.62
N PRO A 127 -15.55 17.01 -8.35
CA PRO A 127 -15.96 15.75 -8.94
C PRO A 127 -14.90 15.22 -9.90
N ASP A 128 -14.33 16.08 -10.75
CA ASP A 128 -13.30 15.74 -11.73
C ASP A 128 -11.87 15.98 -11.22
N GLY A 129 -11.65 15.67 -9.94
CA GLY A 129 -10.33 15.67 -9.33
C GLY A 129 -9.36 14.70 -10.02
N ALA A 130 -8.08 15.06 -10.03
CA ALA A 130 -7.02 14.29 -10.68
C ALA A 130 -6.81 12.90 -10.05
N PHE A 131 -7.15 12.76 -8.76
CA PHE A 131 -7.03 11.50 -8.02
C PHE A 131 -8.38 10.79 -7.88
N ALA A 132 -9.48 11.52 -7.66
CA ALA A 132 -10.82 10.99 -7.47
C ALA A 132 -11.36 10.31 -8.74
N ASN A 133 -11.13 10.91 -9.92
CA ASN A 133 -11.57 10.41 -11.22
C ASN A 133 -10.41 9.90 -12.09
N ARG A 134 -9.34 9.40 -11.46
CA ARG A 134 -8.19 8.87 -12.20
C ARG A 134 -8.61 7.71 -13.12
N PRO A 135 -8.28 7.77 -14.43
CA PRO A 135 -8.58 6.67 -15.34
C PRO A 135 -7.83 5.40 -14.92
N ARG A 136 -8.53 4.27 -14.95
CA ARG A 136 -7.92 2.96 -14.70
C ARG A 136 -7.04 2.58 -15.89
N ALA A 137 -6.01 1.78 -15.62
CA ALA A 137 -5.20 1.15 -16.66
C ALA A 137 -6.10 0.35 -17.62
N TRP A 138 -6.27 0.88 -18.83
CA TRP A 138 -7.12 0.30 -19.87
C TRP A 138 -6.31 -0.39 -20.96
N LEU A 139 -5.05 0.02 -21.16
CA LEU A 139 -4.20 -0.51 -22.21
C LEU A 139 -3.78 -1.95 -21.91
N ARG A 140 -4.01 -2.82 -22.89
CA ARG A 140 -3.60 -4.23 -22.89
C ARG A 140 -2.88 -4.52 -24.20
N ILE A 141 -1.71 -5.13 -24.11
CA ILE A 141 -0.97 -5.64 -25.25
C ILE A 141 -1.33 -7.12 -25.39
N GLU A 142 -1.89 -7.49 -26.53
CA GLU A 142 -2.19 -8.87 -26.87
C GLU A 142 -1.06 -9.42 -27.75
N LEU A 143 -0.27 -10.33 -27.19
CA LEU A 143 0.73 -11.11 -27.92
C LEU A 143 0.18 -12.52 -28.13
N PRO A 144 0.63 -13.27 -29.16
CA PRO A 144 0.10 -14.61 -29.48
C PRO A 144 0.08 -15.60 -28.32
N LEU A 145 0.97 -15.42 -27.34
CA LEU A 145 1.12 -16.30 -26.17
C LEU A 145 0.92 -15.58 -24.83
N MET A 146 0.65 -14.27 -24.81
CA MET A 146 0.59 -13.51 -23.57
C MET A 146 -0.34 -12.30 -23.68
N ARG A 147 -1.23 -12.15 -22.70
CA ARG A 147 -2.01 -10.92 -22.49
C ARG A 147 -1.31 -10.08 -21.43
N TRP A 148 -0.74 -8.95 -21.83
CA TRP A 148 -0.01 -8.07 -20.93
C TRP A 148 -0.85 -6.81 -20.64
N LYS A 149 -1.39 -6.74 -19.43
CA LYS A 149 -2.02 -5.51 -18.93
C LYS A 149 -0.94 -4.51 -18.54
N ILE A 150 -0.97 -3.30 -19.12
CA ILE A 150 0.01 -2.26 -18.78
C ILE A 150 -0.49 -1.52 -17.55
N GLU A 151 0.04 -1.90 -16.39
CA GLU A 151 -0.14 -1.14 -15.15
C GLU A 151 1.20 -0.57 -14.67
N HIS A 152 1.13 0.48 -13.86
CA HIS A 152 2.31 1.13 -13.29
C HIS A 152 3.24 0.14 -12.58
N GLY A 153 2.67 -0.80 -11.81
CA GLY A 153 3.44 -1.83 -11.10
C GLY A 153 4.05 -2.88 -12.03
N THR A 154 3.42 -3.18 -13.18
CA THR A 154 3.86 -4.31 -14.03
C THR A 154 5.19 -4.05 -14.71
N GLY A 155 5.44 -2.83 -15.20
CA GLY A 155 6.72 -2.47 -15.82
C GLY A 155 7.88 -2.54 -14.82
N ILE A 156 7.64 -2.07 -13.60
CA ILE A 156 8.64 -2.04 -12.53
C ILE A 156 8.93 -3.45 -12.03
N ALA A 157 7.90 -4.27 -11.85
CA ALA A 157 8.05 -5.68 -11.52
C ALA A 157 8.85 -6.44 -12.59
N LEU A 158 8.68 -6.11 -13.88
CA LEU A 158 9.45 -6.72 -14.96
C LEU A 158 10.93 -6.34 -14.87
N ILE A 159 11.25 -5.06 -14.67
CA ILE A 159 12.64 -4.59 -14.52
C ILE A 159 13.32 -5.36 -13.38
N TYR A 160 12.70 -5.41 -12.20
CA TYR A 160 13.29 -6.12 -11.06
C TYR A 160 13.45 -7.62 -11.30
N LYS A 161 12.48 -8.28 -11.95
CA LYS A 161 12.62 -9.70 -12.33
C LYS A 161 13.79 -9.91 -13.28
N ALA A 162 13.93 -9.07 -14.30
CA ALA A 162 15.04 -9.17 -15.25
C ALA A 162 16.39 -8.98 -14.54
N SER A 163 16.50 -7.99 -13.64
CA SER A 163 17.71 -7.75 -12.86
C SER A 163 18.05 -8.90 -11.91
N ILE A 164 17.07 -9.43 -11.17
CA ILE A 164 17.27 -10.60 -10.30
C ILE A 164 17.74 -11.81 -11.12
N ALA A 165 17.11 -12.07 -12.27
CA ALA A 165 17.51 -13.16 -13.16
C ALA A 165 18.95 -12.97 -13.69
N LEU A 166 19.34 -11.74 -14.04
CA LEU A 166 20.69 -11.43 -14.48
C LEU A 166 21.74 -11.71 -13.37
N TRP A 167 21.48 -11.27 -12.14
CA TRP A 167 22.41 -11.52 -11.04
C TRP A 167 22.46 -13.01 -10.66
N LEU A 168 21.33 -13.71 -10.68
CA LEU A 168 21.30 -15.15 -10.49
C LEU A 168 22.08 -15.88 -11.58
N PHE A 169 21.98 -15.43 -12.83
CA PHE A 169 22.79 -15.98 -13.93
C PHE A 169 24.29 -15.77 -13.66
N GLY A 170 24.70 -14.57 -13.23
CA GLY A 170 26.10 -14.28 -12.88
C GLY A 170 26.65 -15.14 -11.73
N VAL A 171 25.78 -15.66 -10.86
CA VAL A 171 26.15 -16.65 -9.83
C VAL A 171 26.17 -18.07 -10.39
N LEU A 172 25.11 -18.48 -11.10
CA LEU A 172 24.92 -19.86 -11.53
C LEU A 172 25.88 -20.28 -12.65
N ALA A 173 26.17 -19.40 -13.60
CA ALA A 173 27.04 -19.72 -14.73
C ALA A 173 28.45 -20.17 -14.32
N PRO A 174 29.22 -19.41 -13.51
CA PRO A 174 30.53 -19.85 -13.06
C PRO A 174 30.47 -21.09 -12.15
N LEU A 175 29.42 -21.24 -11.32
CA LEU A 175 29.25 -22.43 -10.47
C LEU A 175 29.00 -23.70 -11.28
N LEU A 176 28.16 -23.64 -12.30
CA LEU A 176 27.91 -24.78 -13.20
C LEU A 176 29.15 -25.13 -14.02
N GLU A 177 29.94 -24.14 -14.42
CA GLU A 177 31.20 -24.37 -15.12
C GLU A 177 32.24 -25.05 -14.21
N LEU A 178 32.36 -24.60 -12.96
CA LEU A 178 33.19 -25.27 -11.96
C LEU A 178 32.74 -26.71 -11.70
N ALA A 179 31.43 -26.94 -11.58
CA ALA A 179 30.86 -28.27 -11.41
C ALA A 179 31.14 -29.17 -12.62
N ARG A 180 31.03 -28.65 -13.84
CA ARG A 180 31.37 -29.36 -15.08
C ARG A 180 32.83 -29.79 -15.09
N VAL A 181 33.75 -28.88 -14.79
CA VAL A 181 35.19 -29.16 -14.75
C VAL A 181 35.51 -30.20 -13.65
N ALA A 182 34.90 -30.07 -12.47
CA ALA A 182 35.08 -31.04 -11.39
C ALA A 182 34.57 -32.45 -11.77
N LEU A 183 33.40 -32.54 -12.41
CA LEU A 183 32.83 -33.81 -12.89
C LEU A 183 33.69 -34.45 -13.98
N LEU A 184 34.23 -33.66 -14.91
CA LEU A 184 35.13 -34.17 -15.96
C LEU A 184 36.44 -34.71 -15.37
N ARG A 185 37.04 -33.99 -14.43
CA ARG A 185 38.24 -34.45 -13.70
C ARG A 185 37.97 -35.75 -12.92
N ALA A 186 36.83 -35.83 -12.25
CA ALA A 186 36.44 -37.02 -11.49
C ALA A 186 36.19 -38.24 -12.39
N ARG A 187 35.58 -38.04 -13.57
CA ARG A 187 35.23 -39.13 -14.49
C ARG A 187 36.41 -39.57 -15.37
N TRP A 188 37.32 -38.66 -15.69
CA TRP A 188 38.50 -38.95 -16.52
C TRP A 188 39.77 -38.28 -15.95
N PRO A 189 40.42 -38.90 -14.94
CA PRO A 189 41.55 -38.32 -14.24
C PRO A 189 42.81 -38.10 -15.10
N GLY A 190 42.88 -38.69 -16.30
CA GLY A 190 43.99 -38.51 -17.25
C GLY A 190 43.78 -37.43 -18.32
N LEU A 191 42.59 -36.84 -18.40
CA LEU A 191 42.32 -35.72 -19.32
C LEU A 191 42.78 -34.42 -18.66
N ASP A 192 43.81 -33.78 -19.22
CA ASP A 192 44.21 -32.44 -18.80
C ASP A 192 43.11 -31.44 -19.25
N PRO A 193 42.31 -30.89 -18.33
CA PRO A 193 41.23 -29.96 -18.67
C PRO A 193 41.75 -28.59 -19.07
N THR A 194 43.07 -28.36 -18.97
CA THR A 194 43.74 -27.14 -19.42
C THR A 194 44.36 -27.29 -20.80
N ALA A 195 44.36 -28.50 -21.38
CA ALA A 195 44.85 -28.69 -22.74
C ALA A 195 43.99 -27.87 -23.71
N PRO A 196 44.58 -26.98 -24.53
CA PRO A 196 43.88 -26.07 -25.44
C PRO A 196 43.26 -26.77 -26.66
N ALA A 197 42.96 -28.06 -26.53
CA ALA A 197 42.26 -28.81 -27.55
C ALA A 197 40.85 -28.24 -27.66
N ASN A 198 40.61 -27.51 -28.74
CA ASN A 198 39.43 -27.18 -29.56
C ASN A 198 38.09 -27.94 -29.30
N TRP A 199 38.03 -28.88 -28.37
CA TRP A 199 36.86 -29.56 -27.82
C TRP A 199 36.27 -28.87 -26.57
N VAL A 200 36.99 -27.92 -25.97
CA VAL A 200 36.49 -27.11 -24.84
C VAL A 200 36.39 -25.64 -25.23
N GLU A 201 35.71 -25.35 -26.35
CA GLU A 201 35.01 -24.06 -26.40
C GLU A 201 34.10 -23.99 -25.17
N PRO A 202 33.98 -22.83 -24.49
CA PRO A 202 33.06 -22.69 -23.37
C PRO A 202 31.70 -23.17 -23.84
N SER A 203 31.33 -24.38 -23.42
CA SER A 203 30.15 -25.01 -23.96
C SER A 203 29.00 -24.07 -23.65
N ALA A 204 28.29 -23.60 -24.68
CA ALA A 204 27.14 -22.73 -24.49
C ALA A 204 26.10 -23.37 -23.55
N VAL A 205 26.18 -24.70 -23.38
CA VAL A 205 25.31 -25.53 -22.55
C VAL A 205 25.22 -25.06 -21.08
N PRO A 206 26.29 -25.07 -20.23
CA PRO A 206 26.23 -24.51 -18.88
C PRO A 206 25.66 -23.09 -18.79
N GLN A 207 25.98 -22.22 -19.75
CA GLN A 207 25.47 -20.84 -19.76
C GLN A 207 23.96 -20.80 -20.04
N LEU A 208 23.49 -21.54 -21.05
CA LEU A 208 22.06 -21.67 -21.37
C LEU A 208 21.28 -22.29 -20.20
N VAL A 209 21.85 -23.31 -19.55
CA VAL A 209 21.25 -23.95 -18.37
C VAL A 209 21.20 -22.96 -17.20
N ALA A 210 22.29 -22.25 -16.92
CA ALA A 210 22.32 -21.21 -15.88
C ALA A 210 21.26 -20.13 -16.12
N PHE A 211 21.13 -19.67 -17.38
CA PHE A 211 20.15 -18.66 -17.75
C PHE A 211 18.71 -19.18 -17.55
N ALA A 212 18.40 -20.38 -18.04
CA ALA A 212 17.09 -20.99 -17.87
C ALA A 212 16.73 -21.18 -16.39
N LEU A 213 17.68 -21.65 -15.56
CA LEU A 213 17.50 -21.80 -14.12
C LEU A 213 17.28 -20.46 -13.43
N ALA A 214 18.04 -19.42 -13.78
CA ALA A 214 17.90 -18.09 -13.21
C ALA A 214 16.51 -17.47 -13.50
N VAL A 215 16.04 -17.57 -14.75
CA VAL A 215 14.70 -17.11 -15.14
C VAL A 215 13.62 -17.90 -14.41
N LEU A 216 13.72 -19.23 -14.39
CA LEU A 216 12.73 -20.10 -13.75
C LEU A 216 12.64 -19.83 -12.24
N LEU A 217 13.78 -19.73 -11.55
CA LEU A 217 13.84 -19.45 -10.11
C LEU A 217 13.22 -18.09 -9.80
N THR A 218 13.59 -17.06 -10.57
CA THR A 218 13.01 -15.71 -10.42
C THR A 218 11.50 -15.73 -10.59
N TRP A 219 11.00 -16.41 -11.62
CA TRP A 219 9.57 -16.54 -11.87
C TRP A 219 8.84 -17.26 -10.74
N ARG A 220 9.41 -18.38 -10.24
CA ARG A 220 8.85 -19.15 -9.11
C ARG A 220 8.78 -18.34 -7.82
N VAL A 221 9.85 -17.63 -7.47
CA VAL A 221 9.89 -16.77 -6.27
C VAL A 221 8.89 -15.63 -6.40
N ALA A 222 8.85 -14.94 -7.54
CA ALA A 222 7.90 -13.86 -7.76
C ALA A 222 6.44 -14.34 -7.71
N ALA A 223 6.13 -15.51 -8.28
CA ALA A 223 4.81 -16.11 -8.21
C ALA A 223 4.41 -16.44 -6.76
N ARG A 224 5.33 -16.98 -5.96
CA ARG A 224 5.11 -17.26 -4.53
C ARG A 224 4.85 -15.98 -3.73
N VAL A 225 5.65 -14.94 -3.93
CA VAL A 225 5.47 -13.64 -3.25
C VAL A 225 4.13 -13.02 -3.61
N ASN A 226 3.74 -13.04 -4.89
CA ASN A 226 2.44 -12.54 -5.33
C ASN A 226 1.27 -13.33 -4.73
N ALA A 227 1.40 -14.66 -4.65
CA ALA A 227 0.41 -15.50 -3.98
C ALA A 227 0.29 -15.16 -2.48
N GLN A 228 1.41 -15.01 -1.78
CA GLN A 228 1.43 -14.60 -0.36
C GLN A 228 0.80 -13.24 -0.14
N ARG A 229 1.12 -12.26 -1.00
CA ARG A 229 0.54 -10.91 -0.96
C ARG A 229 -0.97 -10.96 -1.12
N LYS A 230 -1.46 -11.73 -2.10
CA LYS A 230 -2.89 -11.91 -2.33
C LYS A 230 -3.57 -12.55 -1.12
N SER A 231 -3.04 -13.68 -0.64
CA SER A 231 -3.58 -14.35 0.56
C SER A 231 -3.53 -13.47 1.81
N ARG A 232 -2.54 -12.59 1.96
CA ARG A 232 -2.49 -11.64 3.07
C ARG A 232 -3.54 -10.54 2.91
N GLN A 233 -3.72 -9.99 1.71
CA GLN A 233 -4.76 -8.99 1.45
C GLN A 233 -6.17 -9.54 1.68
N ASP A 234 -6.44 -10.77 1.25
CA ASP A 234 -7.73 -11.42 1.45
C ASP A 234 -7.98 -11.62 2.96
N ARG A 235 -7.01 -12.19 3.69
CA ARG A 235 -7.10 -12.31 5.17
C ARG A 235 -7.31 -10.98 5.87
N MET A 236 -6.59 -9.93 5.48
CA MET A 236 -6.77 -8.60 6.08
C MET A 236 -8.18 -8.05 5.83
N ARG A 237 -8.81 -8.33 4.69
CA ARG A 237 -10.19 -7.91 4.42
C ARG A 237 -11.19 -8.66 5.29
N ASP A 238 -10.97 -9.96 5.45
CA ASP A 238 -11.83 -10.80 6.29
C ASP A 238 -11.73 -10.36 7.76
N SER A 239 -10.50 -10.13 8.27
CA SER A 239 -10.27 -9.59 9.61
C SER A 239 -10.85 -8.18 9.77
N ALA A 240 -10.75 -7.31 8.76
CA ALA A 240 -11.32 -5.96 8.79
C ALA A 240 -12.85 -6.00 8.91
N ARG A 241 -13.49 -6.86 8.12
CA ARG A 241 -14.94 -7.07 8.18
C ARG A 241 -15.36 -7.58 9.54
N SER A 242 -14.75 -8.68 10.01
CA SER A 242 -15.04 -9.29 11.31
C SER A 242 -14.86 -8.30 12.47
N ALA A 243 -13.76 -7.54 12.47
CA ALA A 243 -13.48 -6.54 13.49
C ALA A 243 -14.53 -5.41 13.52
N VAL A 244 -14.91 -4.88 12.35
CA VAL A 244 -15.92 -3.80 12.26
C VAL A 244 -17.31 -4.29 12.65
N GLU A 245 -17.72 -5.49 12.20
CA GLU A 245 -19.01 -6.08 12.57
C GLU A 245 -19.08 -6.36 14.09
N THR A 246 -18.02 -6.93 14.66
CA THR A 246 -17.91 -7.18 16.10
C THR A 246 -17.98 -5.87 16.89
N ALA A 247 -17.22 -4.85 16.49
CA ALA A 247 -17.22 -3.55 17.16
C ALA A 247 -18.52 -2.75 16.96
N ALA A 248 -19.32 -3.04 15.93
CA ALA A 248 -20.63 -2.45 15.74
C ALA A 248 -21.69 -3.07 16.68
N ALA A 249 -21.48 -4.30 17.13
CA ALA A 249 -22.38 -5.02 18.04
C ALA A 249 -22.04 -4.80 19.53
N MET A 250 -20.97 -4.07 19.85
CA MET A 250 -20.44 -3.91 21.21
C MET A 250 -20.43 -2.45 21.68
N ASP A 251 -20.53 -2.25 23.00
CA ASP A 251 -20.22 -0.95 23.59
C ASP A 251 -18.70 -0.69 23.55
N TRP A 252 -18.32 0.58 23.49
CA TRP A 252 -16.92 0.98 23.43
C TRP A 252 -16.17 0.61 24.71
N THR A 253 -16.84 0.59 25.87
CA THR A 253 -16.23 0.19 27.14
C THR A 253 -15.77 -1.26 27.16
N ASP A 254 -16.40 -2.11 26.36
CA ASP A 254 -16.21 -3.56 26.40
C ASP A 254 -15.18 -4.07 25.38
N ILE A 255 -14.62 -3.16 24.56
CA ILE A 255 -13.72 -3.53 23.47
C ILE A 255 -12.38 -4.08 23.95
N ALA A 256 -11.88 -3.58 25.08
CA ALA A 256 -10.66 -4.09 25.69
C ALA A 256 -10.82 -5.54 26.17
N ASP A 257 -12.04 -5.98 26.44
CA ASP A 257 -12.35 -7.32 26.98
C ASP A 257 -12.73 -8.33 25.88
N SER A 258 -12.68 -7.93 24.60
CA SER A 258 -13.05 -8.79 23.47
C SER A 258 -11.82 -9.47 22.85
N PRO A 259 -11.51 -10.73 23.20
CA PRO A 259 -10.33 -11.41 22.66
C PRO A 259 -10.44 -11.64 21.14
N THR A 260 -11.65 -11.86 20.64
CA THR A 260 -11.90 -12.02 19.20
C THR A 260 -11.56 -10.73 18.44
N LEU A 261 -12.01 -9.58 18.95
CA LEU A 261 -11.74 -8.30 18.32
C LEU A 261 -10.26 -7.93 18.35
N LEU A 262 -9.59 -8.15 19.48
CA LEU A 262 -8.16 -7.90 19.61
C LEU A 262 -7.35 -8.79 18.68
N ARG A 263 -7.71 -10.08 18.53
CA ARG A 263 -7.07 -10.97 17.56
C ARG A 263 -7.22 -10.47 16.13
N ASP A 264 -8.42 -10.05 15.74
CA ASP A 264 -8.65 -9.51 14.40
C ASP A 264 -7.86 -8.20 14.19
N CYS A 265 -7.73 -7.36 15.22
CA CYS A 265 -6.88 -6.16 15.18
C CYS A 265 -5.39 -6.49 15.07
N VAL A 266 -4.89 -7.52 15.76
CA VAL A 266 -3.51 -8.02 15.62
C VAL A 266 -3.26 -8.50 14.20
N ASP A 267 -4.21 -9.24 13.62
CA ASP A 267 -4.11 -9.70 12.24
C ASP A 267 -4.07 -8.53 11.24
N LEU A 268 -4.79 -7.45 11.52
CA LEU A 268 -4.80 -6.22 10.72
C LEU A 268 -3.49 -5.44 10.78
N THR A 269 -2.92 -5.25 11.98
CA THR A 269 -1.66 -4.51 12.16
C THR A 269 -0.44 -5.33 11.76
N GLY A 270 -0.54 -6.66 11.83
CA GLY A 270 0.61 -7.55 11.72
C GLY A 270 1.56 -7.43 12.91
N ALA A 271 1.05 -7.00 14.07
CA ALA A 271 1.81 -6.96 15.31
C ALA A 271 2.15 -8.37 15.79
N ASP A 272 3.31 -8.52 16.44
CA ASP A 272 3.76 -9.80 17.00
C ASP A 272 3.03 -10.16 18.31
N SER A 273 2.46 -9.17 19.02
CA SER A 273 1.70 -9.36 20.26
C SER A 273 0.46 -8.48 20.34
N SER A 274 -0.49 -8.87 21.20
CA SER A 274 -1.72 -8.12 21.49
C SER A 274 -1.54 -7.01 22.51
N ASP A 275 -0.40 -6.93 23.21
CA ASP A 275 -0.24 -6.08 24.40
C ASP A 275 -0.38 -4.58 24.08
N GLU A 276 0.20 -4.12 22.97
CA GLU A 276 0.08 -2.73 22.53
C GLU A 276 -1.37 -2.39 22.14
N LEU A 277 -2.04 -3.30 21.45
CA LEU A 277 -3.44 -3.15 21.05
C LEU A 277 -4.38 -3.16 22.25
N GLU A 278 -4.12 -4.01 23.23
CA GLU A 278 -4.87 -4.07 24.48
C GLU A 278 -4.68 -2.80 25.30
N ALA A 279 -3.45 -2.26 25.36
CA ALA A 279 -3.17 -0.97 26.00
C ALA A 279 -3.90 0.19 25.30
N ARG A 280 -3.91 0.23 23.95
CA ARG A 280 -4.67 1.21 23.18
C ARG A 280 -6.17 1.06 23.40
N ALA A 281 -6.69 -0.17 23.38
CA ALA A 281 -8.11 -0.45 23.63
C ALA A 281 -8.53 0.01 25.03
N ARG A 282 -7.76 -0.30 26.08
CA ARG A 282 -8.01 0.18 27.44
C ARG A 282 -7.95 1.69 27.56
N PHE A 283 -6.98 2.33 26.91
CA PHE A 283 -6.87 3.78 26.89
C PHE A 283 -8.15 4.41 26.33
N TYR A 284 -8.59 3.96 25.16
CA TYR A 284 -9.79 4.53 24.55
C TYR A 284 -11.08 4.13 25.26
N ALA A 285 -11.19 2.92 25.82
CA ALA A 285 -12.35 2.49 26.61
C ALA A 285 -12.49 3.32 27.91
N GLY A 286 -11.37 3.79 28.47
CA GLY A 286 -11.35 4.71 29.60
C GLY A 286 -11.71 6.16 29.25
N LEU A 287 -11.75 6.52 27.96
CA LEU A 287 -12.26 7.82 27.53
C LEU A 287 -13.80 7.80 27.56
N GLY A 288 -14.41 8.71 28.31
CA GLY A 288 -15.87 8.87 28.27
C GLY A 288 -16.37 9.14 26.84
N ALA A 289 -17.63 8.79 26.56
CA ALA A 289 -18.22 8.87 25.22
C ALA A 289 -18.00 10.23 24.51
N ALA A 290 -18.04 11.33 25.25
CA ALA A 290 -17.81 12.68 24.74
C ALA A 290 -16.37 12.91 24.22
N ALA A 291 -15.37 12.27 24.84
CA ALA A 291 -13.99 12.35 24.37
C ALA A 291 -13.76 11.46 23.13
N VAL A 292 -14.46 10.34 23.02
CA VAL A 292 -14.40 9.47 21.83
C VAL A 292 -14.99 10.17 20.60
N ASP A 293 -16.08 10.93 20.77
CA ASP A 293 -16.70 11.73 19.71
C ASP A 293 -15.72 12.76 19.10
N HIS A 294 -14.66 13.16 19.83
CA HIS A 294 -13.60 14.03 19.30
C HIS A 294 -12.74 13.32 18.24
N TYR A 295 -12.51 12.02 18.40
CA TYR A 295 -11.71 11.20 17.49
C TYR A 295 -12.53 10.53 16.39
N ALA A 296 -13.82 10.30 16.66
CA ALA A 296 -14.78 9.72 15.73
C ALA A 296 -15.96 10.69 15.55
N PRO A 297 -15.83 11.69 14.65
CA PRO A 297 -16.87 12.71 14.48
C PRO A 297 -18.20 12.06 14.11
N ARG A 298 -19.27 12.35 14.87
CA ARG A 298 -20.63 11.85 14.60
C ARG A 298 -21.17 12.32 13.25
N GLU A 299 -20.81 13.54 12.86
CA GLU A 299 -21.17 14.15 11.59
C GLU A 299 -20.06 13.93 10.57
N LEU A 300 -20.08 12.75 9.97
CA LEU A 300 -19.21 12.45 8.84
C LEU A 300 -19.73 13.15 7.58
N PRO A 301 -18.83 13.52 6.64
CA PRO A 301 -19.25 14.18 5.41
C PRO A 301 -20.28 13.33 4.65
N LEU A 302 -21.26 14.04 4.07
CA LEU A 302 -22.49 13.53 3.43
C LEU A 302 -22.26 12.52 2.29
N ASP A 303 -21.03 12.35 1.83
CA ASP A 303 -20.64 11.59 0.65
C ASP A 303 -20.33 10.10 0.93
N MET A 304 -20.60 9.60 2.14
CA MET A 304 -20.49 8.18 2.50
C MET A 304 -21.87 7.50 2.53
N PRO A 305 -22.35 6.93 1.40
CA PRO A 305 -23.72 6.40 1.23
C PRO A 305 -24.00 5.08 1.97
N THR A 306 -23.32 4.74 3.06
CA THR A 306 -23.76 3.63 3.90
C THR A 306 -25.00 4.00 4.67
N SER A 307 -25.99 3.11 4.62
CA SER A 307 -27.22 3.20 5.40
C SER A 307 -26.99 2.98 6.91
N ASP A 308 -25.89 2.33 7.30
CA ASP A 308 -25.64 1.97 8.70
C ASP A 308 -24.65 2.92 9.41
N PRO A 309 -25.11 3.79 10.32
CA PRO A 309 -24.24 4.62 11.15
C PRO A 309 -23.39 3.83 12.15
N ALA A 310 -23.84 2.66 12.60
CA ALA A 310 -23.11 1.83 13.56
C ALA A 310 -21.82 1.26 12.93
N LEU A 311 -21.90 0.73 11.71
CA LEU A 311 -20.72 0.26 10.96
C LEU A 311 -19.70 1.39 10.71
N ARG A 312 -20.17 2.61 10.44
CA ARG A 312 -19.27 3.76 10.28
C ARG A 312 -18.52 4.07 11.58
N LEU A 313 -19.23 4.17 12.69
CA LEU A 313 -18.62 4.42 13.98
C LEU A 313 -17.63 3.30 14.35
N ALA A 314 -18.02 2.04 14.13
CA ALA A 314 -17.15 0.88 14.31
C ALA A 314 -15.88 0.94 13.44
N ALA A 315 -15.96 1.38 12.19
CA ALA A 315 -14.77 1.53 11.35
C ALA A 315 -13.80 2.60 11.87
N TYR A 316 -14.29 3.72 12.41
CA TYR A 316 -13.45 4.74 13.06
C TYR A 316 -12.79 4.22 14.33
N ARG A 317 -13.57 3.50 15.12
CA ARG A 317 -13.13 2.80 16.31
C ARG A 317 -11.98 1.82 16.02
N ILE A 318 -12.11 0.97 15.01
CA ILE A 318 -11.02 0.07 14.58
C ILE A 318 -9.83 0.82 14.00
N ALA A 319 -10.06 1.94 13.30
CA ALA A 319 -8.97 2.78 12.81
C ALA A 319 -8.10 3.33 13.96
N LEU A 320 -8.70 3.70 15.10
CA LEU A 320 -7.96 4.17 16.28
C LEU A 320 -7.09 3.08 16.92
N LEU A 321 -7.48 1.81 16.77
CA LEU A 321 -6.71 0.68 17.28
C LEU A 321 -5.60 0.25 16.31
N THR A 322 -5.89 0.27 15.00
CA THR A 322 -5.04 -0.38 13.98
C THR A 322 -4.24 0.59 13.10
N ASP A 323 -4.48 1.89 13.21
CA ASP A 323 -3.96 2.95 12.32
C ASP A 323 -4.34 2.77 10.85
N LEU A 324 -5.30 1.89 10.55
CA LEU A 324 -5.81 1.69 9.19
C LEU A 324 -6.85 2.75 8.84
N PRO A 325 -6.95 3.17 7.56
CA PRO A 325 -7.93 4.17 7.15
C PRO A 325 -9.37 3.70 7.45
N PRO A 326 -10.20 4.50 8.15
CA PRO A 326 -11.56 4.11 8.52
C PRO A 326 -12.43 3.84 7.30
N ARG A 327 -12.17 4.53 6.18
CA ARG A 327 -12.84 4.28 4.91
C ARG A 327 -12.56 2.88 4.37
N TRP A 328 -11.31 2.43 4.41
CA TRP A 328 -10.95 1.09 3.92
C TRP A 328 -11.60 0.01 4.78
N LEU A 329 -11.58 0.18 6.11
CA LEU A 329 -12.27 -0.70 7.05
C LEU A 329 -13.78 -0.78 6.76
N LEU A 330 -14.42 0.37 6.54
CA LEU A 330 -15.83 0.44 6.20
C LEU A 330 -16.14 -0.20 4.84
N ASP A 331 -15.30 -0.01 3.83
CA ASP A 331 -15.47 -0.63 2.51
C ASP A 331 -15.35 -2.16 2.59
N CYS A 332 -14.44 -2.68 3.42
CA CYS A 332 -14.33 -4.12 3.71
C CYS A 332 -15.59 -4.68 4.40
N ALA A 333 -16.11 -3.96 5.39
CA ALA A 333 -17.30 -4.36 6.16
C ALA A 333 -18.60 -4.27 5.36
N SER A 334 -18.77 -3.21 4.57
CA SER A 334 -19.97 -2.99 3.75
C SER A 334 -20.00 -3.77 2.44
N GLU A 335 -18.98 -4.61 2.19
CA GLU A 335 -18.71 -5.28 0.91
C GLU A 335 -18.74 -4.34 -0.30
N ARG A 336 -18.58 -3.03 -0.07
CA ARG A 336 -18.52 -2.07 -1.15
C ARG A 336 -17.29 -2.42 -1.94
N ARG A 337 -17.47 -2.59 -3.26
CA ARG A 337 -16.36 -2.81 -4.17
C ARG A 337 -15.38 -1.68 -3.94
N LEU A 338 -14.30 -1.98 -3.20
CA LEU A 338 -13.09 -1.18 -3.26
C LEU A 338 -12.83 -1.00 -4.76
N PRO A 339 -12.57 0.22 -5.26
CA PRO A 339 -12.08 0.37 -6.62
C PRO A 339 -10.91 -0.59 -6.70
N SER A 340 -11.11 -1.69 -7.44
CA SER A 340 -10.28 -2.90 -7.35
C SER A 340 -8.84 -2.44 -7.21
N ALA A 341 -8.21 -2.66 -6.04
CA ALA A 341 -6.81 -2.33 -5.87
C ALA A 341 -6.12 -2.87 -7.12
N PRO A 342 -5.37 -2.04 -7.87
CA PRO A 342 -4.75 -2.48 -9.11
C PRO A 342 -4.04 -3.80 -8.81
N PRO A 343 -4.30 -4.88 -9.57
CA PRO A 343 -3.67 -6.16 -9.31
C PRO A 343 -2.15 -5.94 -9.25
N GLY A 344 -1.60 -6.13 -8.05
CA GLY A 344 -0.23 -5.74 -7.72
C GLY A 344 0.85 -6.62 -8.31
#